data_AF-A0A7G4RH30-F1
#
_entry.id   AF-A0A7G4RH30-F1
#
_cell.length_a   1.000
_cell.length_b   1.000
_cell.length_c   1.000
_cell.angle_alpha   90.00
_cell.angle_beta   90.00
_cell.angle_gamma   90.00
#
_symmetry.space_group_name_H-M   'P 1'
#
loop_
_entity.id
_entity.type
_entity.pdbx_description
1 polymer ?
#
loop_
_entity_poly.entity_id
_entity_poly.type
_entity_poly.pdbx_seq_one_letter_code
_entity_poly.pdbx_strand_id
1 'polypeptide(L)'
;MSKFFVSFALIMLICASYAAQIYRWTDSQGNVHFSDTPHEGAEIVTIPDSQSFSSPTPSTSQTPGQEPQPEENSDTVKLKHSYTEIAIAEPAPGATIRNNQGFVMVTAQIEPDLLPGDKIQLLYDNVALGEPQTNLVFEIKGMYRGSHTLAVQVIDAEGNVLDKSEPITIYVFRPRVGMVPGTAPR
;
A
#
# COMPACT_ATOMS: atom_id res chain seq x y z
N MET A 1 49.06 -10.11 -2.54
CA MET A 1 47.60 -10.09 -2.72
C MET A 1 46.80 -9.57 -1.51
N SER A 2 47.35 -9.45 -0.28
CA SER A 2 46.55 -9.01 0.89
C SER A 2 46.12 -7.53 0.88
N LYS A 3 46.89 -6.64 0.25
CA LYS A 3 46.60 -5.19 0.20
C LYS A 3 45.35 -4.84 -0.62
N PHE A 4 45.02 -5.67 -1.62
CA PHE A 4 43.79 -5.51 -2.42
C PHE A 4 42.55 -5.95 -1.64
N PHE A 5 42.67 -6.97 -0.78
CA PHE A 5 41.59 -7.43 0.09
C PHE A 5 41.27 -6.41 1.19
N VAL A 6 42.28 -5.77 1.76
CA VAL A 6 42.10 -4.70 2.76
C VAL A 6 41.46 -3.45 2.15
N SER A 7 41.80 -3.11 0.89
CA SER A 7 41.18 -1.99 0.18
C SER A 7 39.71 -2.25 -0.19
N PHE A 8 39.34 -3.50 -0.48
CA PHE A 8 37.95 -3.87 -0.78
C PHE A 8 37.08 -3.88 0.48
N ALA A 9 37.63 -4.33 1.62
CA ALA A 9 36.94 -4.28 2.91
C ALA A 9 36.71 -2.84 3.42
N LEU A 10 37.57 -1.89 3.08
CA LEU A 10 37.44 -0.49 3.49
C LEU A 10 36.35 0.27 2.70
N ILE A 11 36.07 -0.12 1.45
CA ILE A 11 35.03 0.49 0.61
C ILE A 11 33.63 0.03 1.04
N MET A 12 33.50 -1.19 1.56
CA MET A 12 32.20 -1.75 1.98
C MET A 12 31.69 -1.17 3.32
N LEU A 13 32.54 -0.48 4.08
CA LEU A 13 32.20 0.08 5.40
C LEU A 13 31.53 1.47 5.34
N ILE A 14 31.49 2.13 4.18
CA ILE A 14 30.98 3.52 4.04
C ILE A 14 29.46 3.55 3.74
N CYS A 15 28.80 2.42 3.49
CA CYS A 15 27.36 2.37 3.21
C CYS A 15 26.44 2.38 4.46
N ALA A 16 26.95 2.72 5.64
CA ALA A 16 26.14 2.70 6.86
C ALA A 16 25.35 4.00 7.07
N SER A 17 24.03 3.85 7.13
CA SER A 17 23.01 4.73 7.73
C SER A 17 22.64 6.04 7.02
N TYR A 18 21.61 5.96 6.18
CA TYR A 18 20.63 7.05 6.04
C TYR A 18 19.34 6.56 6.72
N ALA A 19 19.15 6.92 8.00
CA ALA A 19 17.85 6.79 8.64
C ALA A 19 17.00 7.98 8.18
N ALA A 20 16.10 7.75 7.23
CA ALA A 20 15.14 8.76 6.79
C ALA A 20 14.21 9.09 7.96
N GLN A 21 14.40 10.27 8.55
CA GLN A 21 13.50 10.79 9.58
C GLN A 21 12.34 11.48 8.87
N ILE A 22 11.14 10.92 9.01
CA ILE A 22 9.92 11.42 8.40
C ILE A 22 9.24 12.36 9.41
N TYR A 23 9.12 13.64 9.07
CA TYR A 23 8.49 14.64 9.93
C TYR A 23 7.01 14.78 9.55
N ARG A 24 6.12 14.79 10.56
CA ARG A 24 4.67 14.92 10.39
C ARG A 24 4.20 16.25 10.97
N TRP A 25 3.41 17.02 10.22
CA TRP A 25 2.67 18.16 10.78
C TRP A 25 1.22 18.15 10.32
N THR A 26 0.36 18.77 11.13
CA THR A 26 -1.06 18.94 10.82
C THR A 26 -1.31 20.41 10.53
N ASP A 27 -1.91 20.73 9.39
CA ASP A 27 -2.27 22.10 9.06
C ASP A 27 -3.56 22.54 9.77
N SER A 28 -3.90 23.83 9.66
CA SER A 28 -5.10 24.42 10.27
C SER A 28 -6.41 23.94 9.66
N GLN A 29 -6.36 23.11 8.62
CA GLN A 29 -7.52 22.46 7.97
C GLN A 29 -7.66 20.99 8.40
N GLY A 30 -6.78 20.48 9.28
CA GLY A 30 -6.80 19.10 9.76
C GLY A 30 -6.12 18.10 8.84
N ASN A 31 -5.46 18.54 7.75
CA ASN A 31 -4.74 17.65 6.86
C ASN A 31 -3.33 17.39 7.42
N VAL A 32 -2.94 16.12 7.39
CA VAL A 32 -1.64 15.67 7.89
C VAL A 32 -0.67 15.57 6.72
N HIS A 33 0.46 16.26 6.82
CA HIS A 33 1.52 16.29 5.82
C HIS A 33 2.78 15.61 6.36
N PHE A 34 3.52 14.96 5.47
CA PHE A 34 4.80 14.30 5.79
C PHE A 34 5.92 14.86 4.90
N SER A 35 7.07 15.19 5.49
CA SER A 35 8.25 15.75 4.80
C SER A 35 9.54 15.12 5.32
N ASP A 36 10.49 14.91 4.43
CA ASP A 36 11.85 14.43 4.74
C ASP A 36 12.86 15.57 4.98
N THR A 37 12.40 16.83 4.91
CA THR A 37 13.20 18.02 5.19
C THR A 37 12.75 18.69 6.49
N PRO A 38 13.67 19.02 7.42
CA PRO A 38 13.34 19.61 8.71
C PRO A 38 12.83 21.05 8.56
N HIS A 39 11.77 21.39 9.30
CA HIS A 39 11.26 22.76 9.44
C HIS A 39 11.27 23.15 10.94
N GLU A 40 11.38 24.45 11.23
CA GLU A 40 11.33 24.93 12.61
C GLU A 40 9.98 24.55 13.28
N GLY A 41 10.04 24.02 14.51
CA GLY A 41 8.87 23.73 15.34
C GLY A 41 8.41 22.26 15.45
N ALA A 42 9.18 21.28 14.95
CA ALA A 42 8.83 19.86 15.10
C ALA A 42 9.17 19.31 16.50
N GLU A 43 8.17 18.74 17.19
CA GLU A 43 8.37 17.98 18.44
C GLU A 43 8.43 16.47 18.18
N ILE A 44 9.26 15.79 18.98
CA ILE A 44 9.53 14.35 18.90
C ILE A 44 8.39 13.59 19.59
N VAL A 45 7.74 12.67 18.86
CA VAL A 45 6.70 11.79 19.42
C VAL A 45 7.31 10.43 19.74
N THR A 46 7.49 10.14 21.02
CA THR A 46 7.82 8.81 21.54
C THR A 46 6.53 8.01 21.73
N ILE A 47 6.39 6.89 21.04
CA ILE A 47 5.24 5.97 21.21
C ILE A 47 5.56 5.04 22.40
N PRO A 48 4.72 4.99 23.45
CA PRO A 48 4.91 4.04 24.55
C PRO A 48 4.46 2.62 24.18
N ASP A 49 5.14 1.63 24.75
CA ASP A 49 4.94 0.19 24.53
C ASP A 49 3.52 -0.29 24.88
N SER A 50 3.02 -1.21 24.05
CA SER A 50 1.70 -1.83 24.09
C SER A 50 1.38 -2.54 25.41
N GLN A 51 0.22 -2.23 26.00
CA GLN A 51 -0.38 -3.05 27.07
C GLN A 51 -1.21 -4.17 26.45
N SER A 52 -0.84 -5.42 26.74
CA SER A 52 -1.65 -6.60 26.43
C SER A 52 -2.85 -6.68 27.38
N PHE A 53 -4.07 -6.73 26.83
CA PHE A 53 -5.27 -7.11 27.58
C PHE A 53 -5.51 -8.62 27.47
N SER A 54 -5.65 -9.30 28.61
CA SER A 54 -6.16 -10.68 28.69
C SER A 54 -7.67 -10.70 28.52
N SER A 55 -8.18 -11.56 27.63
CA SER A 55 -9.61 -11.82 27.45
C SER A 55 -10.22 -12.62 28.61
N PRO A 56 -11.49 -12.41 29.00
CA PRO A 56 -12.18 -13.27 29.94
C PRO A 56 -12.69 -14.56 29.28
N THR A 57 -12.55 -15.65 30.01
CA THR A 57 -12.94 -17.04 29.72
C THR A 57 -14.42 -17.20 29.32
N PRO A 58 -14.77 -18.01 28.30
CA PRO A 58 -16.17 -18.36 28.02
C PRO A 58 -16.67 -19.44 28.98
N SER A 59 -17.84 -19.19 29.59
CA SER A 59 -18.53 -20.18 30.42
C SER A 59 -19.45 -21.04 29.56
N THR A 60 -19.23 -22.35 29.71
CA THR A 60 -19.96 -23.53 29.26
C THR A 60 -21.48 -23.39 29.13
N SER A 61 -22.04 -23.94 28.04
CA SER A 61 -23.34 -24.60 28.07
C SER A 61 -23.28 -25.88 27.23
N GLN A 62 -23.49 -27.00 27.92
CA GLN A 62 -23.56 -28.36 27.38
C GLN A 62 -24.95 -28.63 26.82
N THR A 63 -25.04 -29.38 25.72
CA THR A 63 -26.10 -30.39 25.49
C THR A 63 -25.58 -31.44 24.48
N PRO A 64 -25.82 -32.75 24.69
CA PRO A 64 -25.11 -33.85 24.01
C PRO A 64 -25.82 -34.35 22.75
N GLY A 65 -25.06 -34.82 21.75
CA GLY A 65 -25.64 -35.51 20.59
C GLY A 65 -24.66 -35.97 19.51
N GLN A 66 -23.94 -37.05 19.81
CA GLN A 66 -23.59 -38.17 18.91
C GLN A 66 -22.56 -37.96 17.77
N GLU A 67 -21.46 -38.72 17.90
CA GLU A 67 -20.38 -38.95 16.94
C GLU A 67 -20.77 -39.96 15.82
N PRO A 68 -20.05 -40.00 14.67
CA PRO A 68 -18.70 -40.58 14.61
C PRO A 68 -17.66 -39.78 13.80
N GLN A 69 -16.41 -39.83 14.28
CA GLN A 69 -15.16 -39.38 13.63
C GLN A 69 -14.93 -40.05 12.25
N PRO A 70 -14.29 -39.33 11.31
CA PRO A 70 -12.91 -39.67 10.99
C PRO A 70 -11.96 -38.46 10.78
N GLU A 71 -10.71 -38.72 11.16
CA GLU A 71 -9.47 -38.19 10.58
C GLU A 71 -9.07 -36.73 10.83
N GLU A 72 -8.23 -36.63 11.85
CA GLU A 72 -7.15 -35.67 12.07
C GLU A 72 -6.41 -35.33 10.76
N ASN A 73 -6.80 -34.22 10.12
CA ASN A 73 -5.90 -33.41 9.34
C ASN A 73 -5.63 -32.14 10.14
N SER A 74 -4.38 -31.99 10.53
CA SER A 74 -3.76 -30.79 11.05
C SER A 74 -3.80 -29.68 9.99
N ASP A 75 -4.98 -29.15 9.70
CA ASP A 75 -5.11 -27.84 9.08
C ASP A 75 -5.31 -26.86 10.22
N THR A 76 -4.21 -26.19 10.57
CA THR A 76 -4.25 -24.96 11.34
C THR A 76 -5.40 -24.12 10.79
N VAL A 77 -6.46 -23.97 11.57
CA VAL A 77 -7.55 -23.04 11.28
C VAL A 77 -6.92 -21.66 11.33
N LYS A 78 -6.31 -21.23 10.22
CA LYS A 78 -6.01 -19.83 10.00
C LYS A 78 -7.37 -19.17 9.94
N LEU A 79 -7.71 -18.45 11.00
CA LEU A 79 -8.83 -17.54 11.00
C LEU A 79 -8.58 -16.58 9.84
N LYS A 80 -9.17 -16.86 8.67
CA LYS A 80 -9.24 -15.90 7.57
C LYS A 80 -10.12 -14.77 8.08
N HIS A 81 -9.49 -13.71 8.53
CA HIS A 81 -10.17 -12.46 8.79
C HIS A 81 -10.63 -11.89 7.45
N SER A 82 -11.76 -11.19 7.45
CA SER A 82 -12.37 -10.60 6.26
C SER A 82 -12.42 -9.09 6.39
N TYR A 83 -12.34 -8.41 5.26
CA TYR A 83 -12.58 -6.98 5.18
C TYR A 83 -14.04 -6.72 4.82
N THR A 84 -14.65 -5.72 5.44
CA THR A 84 -16.04 -5.33 5.18
C THR A 84 -16.13 -4.32 4.04
N GLU A 85 -15.08 -3.54 3.83
CA GLU A 85 -14.98 -2.60 2.71
C GLU A 85 -13.58 -2.66 2.10
N ILE A 86 -13.53 -2.75 0.77
CA ILE A 86 -12.32 -2.54 -0.02
C ILE A 86 -12.73 -1.79 -1.29
N ALA A 87 -12.22 -0.57 -1.44
CA ALA A 87 -12.56 0.27 -2.58
C ALA A 87 -11.38 1.15 -2.99
N ILE A 88 -11.45 1.67 -4.21
CA ILE A 88 -10.61 2.79 -4.64
C ILE A 88 -11.39 4.07 -4.35
N ALA A 89 -10.91 4.87 -3.39
CA ALA A 89 -11.49 6.16 -3.04
C ALA A 89 -11.14 7.23 -4.07
N GLU A 90 -9.89 7.23 -4.54
CA GLU A 90 -9.44 8.11 -5.62
C GLU A 90 -8.57 7.35 -6.62
N PRO A 91 -8.68 7.62 -7.93
CA PRO A 91 -9.65 8.51 -8.56
C PRO A 91 -11.08 7.94 -8.54
N ALA A 92 -12.08 8.81 -8.69
CA ALA A 92 -13.47 8.37 -8.76
C ALA A 92 -13.73 7.49 -10.00
N PRO A 93 -14.72 6.57 -9.96
CA PRO A 93 -15.13 5.81 -11.14
C PRO A 93 -15.50 6.73 -12.31
N GLY A 94 -14.95 6.45 -13.49
CA GLY A 94 -15.16 7.25 -14.70
C GLY A 94 -14.30 8.53 -14.78
N ALA A 95 -13.40 8.77 -13.82
CA ALA A 95 -12.56 9.97 -13.83
C ALA A 95 -11.72 10.08 -15.11
N THR A 96 -11.58 11.30 -15.61
CA THR A 96 -10.68 11.63 -16.72
C THR A 96 -9.39 12.24 -16.20
N ILE A 97 -8.28 11.53 -16.36
CA ILE A 97 -6.95 11.99 -15.97
C ILE A 97 -6.29 12.70 -17.15
N ARG A 98 -5.95 13.98 -16.98
CA ARG A 98 -5.26 14.82 -17.98
C ARG A 98 -3.80 15.02 -17.55
N ASN A 99 -2.97 14.02 -17.81
CA ASN A 99 -1.55 14.06 -17.45
C ASN A 99 -0.67 13.62 -18.63
N ASN A 100 0.22 14.51 -19.09
CA ASN A 100 1.11 14.25 -20.23
C ASN A 100 2.15 13.15 -19.96
N GLN A 101 2.53 12.95 -18.70
CA GLN A 101 3.49 11.94 -18.27
C GLN A 101 2.80 10.59 -17.98
N GLY A 102 1.47 10.53 -17.99
CA GLY A 102 0.71 9.33 -17.63
C GLY A 102 0.88 8.95 -16.15
N PHE A 103 1.11 9.94 -15.29
CA PHE A 103 1.13 9.76 -13.85
C PHE A 103 -0.29 9.78 -13.29
N VAL A 104 -0.61 8.77 -12.47
CA VAL A 104 -1.90 8.64 -11.76
C VAL A 104 -1.61 8.21 -10.32
N MET A 105 -2.10 8.97 -9.34
CA MET A 105 -2.19 8.48 -7.96
C MET A 105 -3.50 7.74 -7.77
N VAL A 106 -3.43 6.64 -7.03
CA VAL A 106 -4.59 5.85 -6.62
C VAL A 106 -4.58 5.72 -5.10
N THR A 107 -5.67 6.08 -4.46
CA THR A 107 -5.87 5.97 -3.02
C THR A 107 -6.96 4.93 -2.76
N ALA A 108 -6.61 3.88 -2.04
CA ALA A 108 -7.55 2.86 -1.58
C ALA A 108 -8.17 3.23 -0.23
N GLN A 109 -9.33 2.67 0.01
CA GLN A 109 -10.03 2.68 1.30
C GLN A 109 -10.30 1.23 1.70
N ILE A 110 -10.08 0.92 2.97
CA ILE A 110 -10.26 -0.40 3.54
C ILE A 110 -10.89 -0.28 4.92
N GLU A 111 -11.83 -1.18 5.24
CA GLU A 111 -12.41 -1.31 6.58
C GLU A 111 -12.54 -2.80 6.95
N PRO A 112 -12.09 -3.23 8.14
CA PRO A 112 -11.23 -2.49 9.08
C PRO A 112 -9.85 -2.20 8.47
N ASP A 113 -9.01 -1.45 9.18
CA ASP A 113 -7.61 -1.22 8.79
C ASP A 113 -6.89 -2.55 8.48
N LEU A 114 -5.88 -2.50 7.59
CA LEU A 114 -5.07 -3.67 7.25
C LEU A 114 -4.57 -4.37 8.51
N LEU A 115 -4.97 -5.63 8.68
CA LEU A 115 -4.55 -6.46 9.79
C LEU A 115 -3.04 -6.74 9.73
N PRO A 116 -2.39 -6.99 10.88
CA PRO A 116 -0.96 -7.27 10.92
C PRO A 116 -0.58 -8.48 10.05
N GLY A 117 0.33 -8.26 9.10
CA GLY A 117 0.81 -9.27 8.16
C GLY A 117 0.18 -9.17 6.78
N ASP A 118 -1.03 -8.64 6.70
CA ASP A 118 -1.74 -8.46 5.44
C ASP A 118 -1.19 -7.23 4.68
N LYS A 119 -1.24 -7.32 3.35
CA LYS A 119 -0.72 -6.32 2.43
C LYS A 119 -1.75 -6.05 1.34
N ILE A 120 -1.74 -4.85 0.80
CA ILE A 120 -2.56 -4.43 -0.32
C ILE A 120 -1.70 -4.29 -1.59
N GLN A 121 -2.28 -4.61 -2.73
CA GLN A 121 -1.63 -4.49 -4.03
C GLN A 121 -2.60 -3.91 -5.05
N LEU A 122 -2.09 -3.03 -5.92
CA LEU A 122 -2.84 -2.45 -7.01
C LEU A 122 -2.90 -3.40 -8.20
N LEU A 123 -4.05 -3.47 -8.85
CA LEU A 123 -4.27 -4.12 -10.13
C LEU A 123 -4.50 -3.06 -11.19
N TYR A 124 -3.68 -3.09 -12.24
CA TYR A 124 -3.79 -2.26 -13.43
C TYR A 124 -4.16 -3.15 -14.63
N ASP A 125 -5.34 -2.93 -15.22
CA ASP A 125 -5.89 -3.74 -16.31
C ASP A 125 -5.88 -5.25 -15.99
N ASN A 126 -6.30 -5.57 -14.74
CA ASN A 126 -6.30 -6.91 -14.14
C ASN A 126 -4.92 -7.56 -13.92
N VAL A 127 -3.84 -6.82 -14.10
CA VAL A 127 -2.47 -7.27 -13.82
C VAL A 127 -1.96 -6.61 -12.55
N ALA A 128 -1.37 -7.41 -11.65
CA ALA A 128 -0.76 -6.89 -10.43
C ALA A 128 0.37 -5.91 -10.75
N LEU A 129 0.32 -4.73 -10.14
CA LEU A 129 1.27 -3.65 -10.33
C LEU A 129 2.03 -3.39 -9.02
N GLY A 130 3.36 -3.54 -9.09
CA GLY A 130 4.25 -3.36 -7.94
C GLY A 130 4.16 -4.50 -6.92
N GLU A 131 4.92 -4.39 -5.85
CA GLU A 131 4.92 -5.38 -4.75
C GLU A 131 3.78 -5.08 -3.75
N PRO A 132 3.25 -6.12 -3.05
CA PRO A 132 2.29 -5.91 -1.99
C PRO A 132 2.86 -5.08 -0.82
N GLN A 133 2.13 -4.06 -0.41
CA GLN A 133 2.57 -3.06 0.58
C GLN A 133 1.49 -2.79 1.63
N THR A 134 1.82 -2.05 2.69
CA THR A 134 0.85 -1.65 3.73
C THR A 134 0.27 -0.25 3.51
N ASN A 135 0.88 0.55 2.63
CA ASN A 135 0.35 1.86 2.26
C ASN A 135 -0.82 1.71 1.28
N LEU A 136 -1.88 2.48 1.51
CA LEU A 136 -3.09 2.50 0.67
C LEU A 136 -2.97 3.45 -0.54
N VAL A 137 -1.85 4.16 -0.68
CA VAL A 137 -1.57 5.07 -1.80
C VAL A 137 -0.60 4.43 -2.78
N PHE A 138 -0.99 4.40 -4.05
CA PHE A 138 -0.24 3.80 -5.15
C PHE A 138 0.05 4.83 -6.23
N GLU A 139 1.21 4.67 -6.87
CA GLU A 139 1.63 5.49 -7.99
C GLU A 139 1.70 4.64 -9.27
N ILE A 140 1.01 5.09 -10.31
CA ILE A 140 1.14 4.51 -11.65
C ILE A 140 1.90 5.49 -12.53
N LYS A 141 3.05 5.05 -13.06
CA LYS A 141 3.88 5.83 -13.98
C LYS A 141 3.65 5.39 -15.41
N GLY A 142 3.57 6.35 -16.33
CA GLY A 142 3.58 6.07 -17.77
C GLY A 142 2.30 5.42 -18.31
N MET A 143 1.17 5.52 -17.61
CA MET A 143 -0.12 4.97 -18.06
C MET A 143 -0.45 5.47 -19.45
N TYR A 144 -0.74 4.55 -20.37
CA TYR A 144 -1.06 4.89 -21.76
C TYR A 144 -2.36 5.72 -21.84
N ARG A 145 -2.56 6.38 -22.98
CA ARG A 145 -3.83 7.07 -23.25
C ARG A 145 -4.91 6.03 -23.54
N GLY A 146 -6.13 6.28 -23.10
CA GLY A 146 -7.26 5.38 -23.33
C GLY A 146 -8.05 5.10 -22.07
N SER A 147 -8.82 4.03 -22.10
CA SER A 147 -9.58 3.52 -20.96
C SER A 147 -8.76 2.46 -20.24
N HIS A 148 -8.75 2.52 -18.91
CA HIS A 148 -8.01 1.59 -18.05
C HIS A 148 -8.87 1.20 -16.87
N THR A 149 -8.68 -0.03 -16.39
CA THR A 149 -9.37 -0.57 -15.23
C THR A 149 -8.40 -0.65 -14.05
N LEU A 150 -8.84 -0.18 -12.89
CA LEU A 150 -8.09 -0.23 -11.64
C LEU A 150 -8.88 -1.01 -10.59
N ALA A 151 -8.21 -1.84 -9.82
CA ALA A 151 -8.76 -2.49 -8.64
C ALA A 151 -7.64 -2.68 -7.61
N VAL A 152 -7.97 -3.00 -6.37
CA VAL A 152 -6.97 -3.38 -5.36
C VAL A 152 -7.31 -4.76 -4.80
N GLN A 153 -6.28 -5.49 -4.36
CA GLN A 153 -6.45 -6.79 -3.71
C GLN A 153 -5.66 -6.82 -2.41
N VAL A 154 -6.20 -7.53 -1.42
CA VAL A 154 -5.53 -7.80 -0.15
C VAL A 154 -4.94 -9.19 -0.18
N ILE A 155 -3.72 -9.31 0.32
CA ILE A 155 -2.87 -10.49 0.28
C ILE A 155 -2.42 -10.78 1.69
N ASP A 156 -2.56 -12.04 2.13
CA ASP A 156 -2.11 -12.46 3.45
C ASP A 156 -0.59 -12.57 3.56
N ALA A 157 -0.10 -12.83 4.77
CA ALA A 157 1.32 -13.03 5.05
C ALA A 157 1.95 -14.20 4.25
N GLU A 158 1.15 -15.11 3.70
CA GLU A 158 1.59 -16.25 2.90
C GLU A 158 1.51 -16.01 1.39
N GLY A 159 1.03 -14.85 0.97
CA GLY A 159 0.91 -14.50 -0.45
C GLY A 159 -0.42 -14.91 -1.10
N ASN A 160 -1.41 -15.38 -0.34
CA ASN A 160 -2.72 -15.70 -0.88
C ASN A 160 -3.59 -14.44 -0.95
N VAL A 161 -4.34 -14.30 -2.04
CA VAL A 161 -5.35 -13.24 -2.16
C VAL A 161 -6.51 -13.55 -1.22
N LEU A 162 -6.77 -12.66 -0.26
CA LEU A 162 -7.88 -12.76 0.68
C LEU A 162 -9.15 -12.17 0.09
N ASP A 163 -9.05 -10.97 -0.49
CA ASP A 163 -10.18 -10.19 -0.96
C ASP A 163 -9.76 -9.18 -2.05
N LYS A 164 -10.72 -8.67 -2.82
CA LYS A 164 -10.49 -7.78 -3.96
C LYS A 164 -11.63 -6.77 -4.09
N SER A 165 -11.27 -5.51 -4.36
CA SER A 165 -12.25 -4.46 -4.62
C SER A 165 -12.99 -4.67 -5.94
N GLU A 166 -14.18 -4.07 -6.03
CA GLU A 166 -14.79 -3.84 -7.34
C GLU A 166 -13.87 -3.00 -8.24
N PRO A 167 -13.77 -3.32 -9.54
CA PRO A 167 -12.94 -2.56 -10.46
C PRO A 167 -13.60 -1.23 -10.84
N ILE A 168 -12.80 -0.17 -10.87
CA ILE A 168 -13.20 1.12 -11.43
C ILE A 168 -12.59 1.30 -12.82
N THR A 169 -13.26 2.03 -13.69
CA THR A 169 -12.71 2.43 -15.00
C THR A 169 -12.34 3.89 -14.98
N ILE A 170 -11.16 4.24 -15.49
CA ILE A 170 -10.72 5.62 -15.68
C ILE A 170 -10.31 5.88 -17.13
N TYR A 171 -10.21 7.15 -17.50
CA TYR A 171 -9.82 7.57 -18.84
C TYR A 171 -8.59 8.47 -18.79
N VAL A 172 -7.53 8.10 -19.49
CA VAL A 172 -6.31 8.91 -19.59
C VAL A 172 -6.26 9.64 -20.91
N PHE A 173 -6.11 10.95 -20.83
CA PHE A 173 -5.91 11.83 -21.98
C PHE A 173 -4.54 12.50 -21.91
N ARG A 174 -3.75 12.38 -22.97
CA ARG A 174 -2.47 13.10 -23.14
C ARG A 174 -2.67 14.23 -24.14
N PRO A 175 -2.91 15.48 -23.70
CA PRO A 175 -2.98 16.61 -24.61
C PRO A 175 -1.65 16.80 -25.33
N ARG A 176 -1.71 16.90 -26.67
CA ARG A 176 -0.56 17.34 -27.47
C ARG A 176 -0.33 18.83 -27.20
N VAL A 177 0.86 19.20 -26.75
CA VAL A 177 1.31 20.60 -26.82
C VAL A 177 1.60 20.90 -28.29
N GLY A 178 0.75 21.73 -28.91
CA GLY A 178 0.95 22.16 -30.28
C GLY A 178 2.17 23.08 -30.39
N MET A 179 2.99 22.87 -31.42
CA MET A 179 4.01 23.84 -31.84
C MET A 179 3.35 25.20 -32.06
N VAL A 180 3.85 26.25 -31.40
CA VAL A 180 3.39 27.62 -31.62
C VAL A 180 3.67 27.99 -33.09
N PRO A 181 2.66 28.37 -33.90
CA PRO A 181 2.91 28.86 -35.25
C PRO A 181 3.67 30.19 -35.18
N GLY A 182 4.92 30.24 -35.64
CA GLY A 182 5.64 31.53 -35.79
C GLY A 182 7.16 31.52 -35.64
N THR A 183 7.80 30.44 -35.20
CA THR A 183 9.27 30.40 -35.04
C THR A 183 9.94 29.71 -36.23
N ALA A 184 9.89 30.34 -37.40
CA ALA A 184 10.84 30.01 -38.47
C ALA A 184 12.14 30.80 -38.22
N PRO A 185 13.32 30.15 -38.20
CA PRO A 185 14.58 30.89 -38.17
C PRO A 185 14.72 31.71 -39.47
N ARG A 186 15.01 33.00 -39.33
CA ARG A 186 15.42 33.87 -40.43
C ARG A 186 16.85 33.56 -40.87
#